data_AF-A0A4Y8C4R6-F1
#
_entry.id   AF-A0A4Y8C4R6-F1
#
_cell.length_a   1.000
_cell.length_b   1.000
_cell.length_c   1.000
_cell.angle_alpha   90.00
_cell.angle_beta   90.00
_cell.angle_gamma   90.00
#
_symmetry.space_group_name_H-M   'P 1'
#
loop_
_entity.id
_entity.type
_entity.pdbx_description
1 polymer ?
#
loop_
_entity_poly.entity_id
_entity_poly.type
_entity_poly.pdbx_seq_one_letter_code
_entity_poly.pdbx_strand_id
1 'polypeptide(L)'
;RFLNNLFDERLRYSFDASFHNFYRPAGSYANELNLDLPISYHNAFFGDFLHFTFTERFYASFVNYSNDPERNHEHYFRNTHD
;
A
#
# COMPACT_ATOMS: atom_id res chain seq x y z
N ARG A 1 21.43 -8.18 -6.14
CA ARG A 1 22.38 -7.60 -5.14
C ARG A 1 22.70 -6.13 -5.45
N PHE A 2 21.73 -5.34 -5.96
CA PHE A 2 21.95 -3.98 -6.48
C PHE A 2 21.15 -2.87 -5.77
N LEU A 3 20.31 -3.22 -4.78
CA LEU A 3 19.53 -2.23 -4.03
C LEU A 3 20.05 -1.99 -2.60
N ASN A 4 20.97 -2.83 -2.09
CA ASN A 4 21.39 -2.80 -0.68
C ASN A 4 22.16 -1.54 -0.24
N ASN A 5 22.62 -0.68 -1.17
CA ASN A 5 23.36 0.55 -0.83
C ASN A 5 22.49 1.82 -0.81
N LEU A 6 21.20 1.73 -1.13
CA LEU A 6 20.27 2.88 -1.02
C LEU A 6 19.50 2.90 0.31
N PHE A 7 19.63 1.85 1.12
CA PHE A 7 18.89 1.68 2.38
C PHE A 7 19.80 2.00 3.55
N ASP A 8 19.92 3.29 3.84
CA ASP A 8 20.30 3.77 5.16
C ASP A 8 19.35 3.12 6.19
N GLU A 9 19.85 2.59 7.31
CA GLU A 9 19.05 1.87 8.33
C GLU A 9 17.88 2.71 8.85
N ARG A 10 17.95 4.03 8.63
CA ARG A 10 16.98 5.08 8.93
C ARG A 10 15.73 5.06 8.06
N LEU A 11 15.76 4.46 6.88
CA LEU A 11 14.61 4.34 5.98
C LEU A 11 14.08 2.91 5.98
N ARG A 12 12.88 2.72 6.53
CA ARG A 12 12.12 1.48 6.49
C ARG A 12 11.05 1.57 5.43
N TYR A 13 10.86 0.52 4.68
CA TYR A 13 9.79 0.40 3.71
C TYR A 13 9.30 -1.05 3.72
N SER A 14 8.01 -1.26 3.53
CA SER A 14 7.47 -2.58 3.20
C SER A 14 6.56 -2.43 1.99
N PHE A 15 6.38 -3.53 1.26
CA PHE A 15 5.47 -3.55 0.13
C PHE A 15 4.65 -4.83 0.22
N ASP A 16 3.35 -4.65 0.36
CA ASP A 16 2.38 -5.73 0.49
C ASP A 16 1.39 -5.64 -0.67
N ALA A 17 1.21 -6.76 -1.37
CA ALA A 17 0.25 -6.88 -2.46
C ALA A 17 -0.66 -8.08 -2.19
N SER A 18 -1.96 -7.86 -2.28
CA SER A 18 -2.95 -8.94 -2.13
C SER A 18 -3.93 -8.91 -3.29
N PHE A 19 -4.31 -10.11 -3.72
CA PHE A 19 -5.28 -10.31 -4.80
C PHE A 19 -6.40 -11.21 -4.30
N HIS A 20 -7.63 -10.75 -4.44
CA HIS A 20 -8.82 -11.48 -4.05
C HIS A 20 -9.74 -11.67 -5.26
N ASN A 21 -10.25 -12.88 -5.42
CA ASN A 21 -11.26 -13.18 -6.44
C ASN A 21 -12.56 -13.60 -5.73
N PHE A 22 -13.55 -12.73 -5.78
CA PHE A 22 -14.87 -12.97 -5.25
C PHE A 22 -15.75 -13.61 -6.32
N TYR A 23 -15.80 -14.94 -6.30
CA TYR A 23 -16.62 -15.74 -7.20
C TYR A 23 -17.99 -16.06 -6.60
N ARG A 24 -19.04 -15.90 -7.41
CA ARG A 24 -20.41 -16.37 -7.10
C ARG A 24 -20.95 -17.25 -8.23
N PRO A 25 -21.63 -18.38 -7.92
CA PRO A 25 -22.18 -19.28 -8.94
C PRO A 25 -23.25 -18.65 -9.84
N ALA A 26 -23.95 -17.63 -9.35
CA ALA A 26 -24.89 -16.83 -10.12
C ALA A 26 -24.82 -15.37 -9.63
N GLY A 27 -24.76 -14.41 -10.55
CA GLY A 27 -24.69 -12.97 -10.25
C GLY A 27 -23.34 -12.32 -10.60
N SER A 28 -23.02 -11.22 -9.93
CA SER A 28 -21.79 -10.43 -10.14
C SER A 28 -20.58 -11.09 -9.45
N TYR A 29 -19.43 -11.04 -10.13
CA TYR A 29 -18.12 -11.43 -9.59
C TYR A 29 -17.19 -10.22 -9.55
N ALA A 30 -16.24 -10.22 -8.61
CA ALA A 30 -15.32 -9.10 -8.41
C ALA A 30 -13.89 -9.59 -8.22
N ASN A 31 -12.94 -8.97 -8.92
CA ASN A 31 -11.52 -9.16 -8.69
C ASN A 31 -10.97 -7.91 -8.03
N GLU A 32 -10.33 -8.07 -6.87
CA GLU A 32 -9.75 -6.98 -6.10
C GLU A 32 -8.24 -7.15 -6.03
N LEU A 33 -7.51 -6.11 -6.41
CA LEU A 33 -6.06 -5.99 -6.24
C LEU A 33 -5.79 -4.85 -5.27
N ASN A 34 -5.15 -5.18 -4.15
CA ASN A 34 -4.74 -4.22 -3.14
C ASN A 34 -3.22 -4.12 -3.09
N LEU A 35 -2.72 -2.90 -3.11
CA LEU A 35 -1.32 -2.53 -3.01
C LEU A 35 -1.16 -1.62 -1.80
N ASP A 36 -0.20 -1.95 -0.94
CA ASP A 36 0.12 -1.20 0.26
C ASP A 36 1.63 -0.99 0.36
N LEU A 37 2.03 0.27 0.47
CA LEU A 37 3.41 0.72 0.52
C LEU A 37 3.57 1.72 1.67
N PRO A 38 3.81 1.23 2.89
CA PRO A 38 4.29 2.07 3.98
C PRO A 38 5.80 2.35 3.85
N ILE A 39 6.15 3.61 4.06
CA ILE A 39 7.51 4.13 4.08
C ILE A 39 7.66 4.91 5.38
N SER A 40 8.63 4.53 6.21
CA SER A 40 8.92 5.17 7.49
C SER A 40 10.37 5.61 7.54
N TYR A 41 10.60 6.88 7.81
CA TYR A 41 11.91 7.44 8.07
C TYR A 41 12.07 7.72 9.56
N HIS A 42 13.22 7.33 10.13
CA HIS A 42 13.56 7.59 11.52
C HIS A 42 15.00 8.10 11.64
N ASN A 43 15.20 9.15 12.41
CA ASN A 43 16.52 9.69 12.70
C ASN A 43 16.59 10.21 14.14
N ALA A 44 17.77 10.10 14.74
CA ALA A 44 18.05 10.61 16.06
C ALA A 44 19.19 11.65 15.96
N PHE A 45 18.92 12.85 16.45
CA PHE A 45 19.87 13.96 16.45
C PHE A 45 20.41 14.23 17.85
N PHE A 46 21.62 14.78 17.93
CA PHE A 46 22.30 15.18 19.18
C PHE A 46 22.49 14.06 20.20
N GLY A 47 22.85 12.84 19.75
CA GLY A 47 23.05 11.70 20.65
C GLY A 47 21.75 11.27 21.33
N ASP A 48 20.70 11.08 20.53
CA ASP A 48 19.36 10.63 20.96
C ASP A 48 18.53 11.65 21.78
N PHE A 49 18.90 12.94 21.75
CA PHE A 49 18.08 13.97 22.40
C PHE A 49 16.82 14.30 21.60
N LEU A 50 16.87 14.23 20.26
CA LEU A 50 15.74 14.52 19.39
C LEU A 50 15.48 13.37 18.43
N HIS A 51 14.31 12.76 18.54
CA HIS A 51 13.84 11.73 17.62
C HIS A 51 12.87 12.32 16.61
N PHE A 52 13.20 12.16 15.34
CA PHE A 52 12.31 12.48 14.24
C PHE A 52 11.86 11.20 13.57
N THR A 53 10.55 10.99 13.54
CA THR A 53 9.92 9.89 12.80
C THR A 53 8.91 10.48 11.86
N PHE A 54 8.90 9.97 10.63
CA PHE A 54 7.97 10.38 9.59
C PHE A 54 7.49 9.11 8.89
N THR A 55 6.18 8.88 8.88
CA THR A 55 5.60 7.73 8.18
C THR A 55 4.61 8.20 7.12
N GLU A 56 4.75 7.62 5.93
CA GLU A 56 3.87 7.80 4.78
C GLU A 56 3.41 6.45 4.32
N ARG A 57 2.10 6.28 4.14
CA ARG A 57 1.54 5.03 3.63
C ARG A 57 0.70 5.31 2.41
N PHE A 58 1.10 4.67 1.32
CA PHE A 58 0.38 4.70 0.06
C PHE A 58 -0.42 3.41 -0.08
N TYR A 59 -1.73 3.54 -0.21
CA TYR A 59 -2.64 2.44 -0.43
C TYR A 59 -3.38 2.65 -1.75
N ALA A 60 -3.41 1.61 -2.58
CA ALA A 60 -4.18 1.58 -3.81
C ALA A 60 -4.99 0.28 -3.88
N SER A 61 -6.27 0.40 -4.21
CA SER A 61 -7.17 -0.72 -4.40
C SER A 61 -7.84 -0.60 -5.77
N PHE A 62 -7.86 -1.70 -6.50
CA PHE A 62 -8.47 -1.81 -7.81
C PHE A 62 -9.48 -2.94 -7.76
N VAL A 63 -10.76 -2.62 -7.96
CA VAL A 63 -11.83 -3.61 -8.01
C VAL A 63 -12.43 -3.63 -9.40
N ASN A 64 -12.36 -4.79 -10.04
CA ASN A 64 -12.99 -5.02 -11.33
C ASN A 64 -14.21 -5.90 -11.11
N TYR A 65 -15.38 -5.33 -11.33
CA TYR A 65 -16.64 -6.05 -11.29
C TYR A 65 -16.92 -6.60 -12.67
N SER A 66 -17.68 -7.69 -12.72
CA SER A 66 -18.16 -8.23 -13.97
C SER A 66 -19.56 -8.72 -13.79
N ASN A 67 -20.36 -8.53 -14.84
CA ASN A 67 -21.79 -8.80 -14.82
C ASN A 67 -22.57 -7.84 -13.91
N ASP A 68 -22.04 -6.64 -13.65
CA ASP A 68 -22.73 -5.53 -12.99
C ASP A 68 -22.95 -4.40 -14.01
N PRO A 69 -24.20 -4.08 -14.40
CA PRO A 69 -24.50 -3.06 -15.41
C PRO A 69 -24.28 -1.62 -14.94
N GLU A 70 -24.10 -1.38 -13.63
CA GLU A 70 -23.95 -0.02 -13.07
C GLU A 70 -22.51 0.32 -12.66
N ARG A 71 -21.67 -0.69 -12.37
CA ARG A 71 -20.29 -0.50 -11.92
C ARG A 71 -19.35 -1.49 -12.58
N ASN A 72 -18.53 -1.01 -13.53
CA ASN A 72 -17.55 -1.85 -14.21
C ASN A 72 -16.23 -1.95 -13.43
N HIS A 73 -15.70 -0.83 -12.93
CA HIS A 73 -14.42 -0.77 -12.24
C HIS A 73 -14.41 0.31 -11.16
N GLU A 74 -13.77 0.03 -10.04
CA GLU A 74 -13.51 0.99 -8.96
C GLU A 74 -12.02 1.08 -8.66
N HIS A 75 -11.57 2.31 -8.43
CA HIS A 75 -10.20 2.61 -8.07
C HIS A 75 -10.22 3.47 -6.81
N TYR A 76 -9.49 3.04 -5.79
CA TYR A 76 -9.36 3.77 -4.55
C TYR A 76 -7.89 4.01 -4.26
N PHE A 77 -7.55 5.28 -4.04
CA PHE A 77 -6.20 5.71 -3.68
C PHE A 77 -6.29 6.45 -2.36
N ARG A 78 -5.42 6.07 -1.43
CA ARG A 78 -5.30 6.73 -0.14
C ARG A 78 -3.84 6.93 0.18
N ASN A 79 -3.52 8.15 0.58
CA ASN A 79 -2.27 8.46 1.25
C ASN A 79 -2.60 8.83 2.70
N THR A 80 -1.88 8.25 3.65
CA THR A 80 -1.95 8.61 5.07
C THR A 80 -0.57 8.93 5.59
N HIS A 81 -0.50 10.02 6.35
CA HIS A 81 0.72 10.52 6.97
C HIS A 81 0.55 10.50 8.50
N ASP A 82 1.54 9.93 9.19
CA ASP A 82 1.66 9.87 10.65
C ASP A 82 3.05 10.36 11.12
#